data_AF-A0A1M7YMZ7-F1
#
_entry.id   AF-A0A1M7YMZ7-F1
#
_cell.length_a   1.000
_cell.length_b   1.000
_cell.length_c   1.000
_cell.angle_alpha   90.00
_cell.angle_beta   90.00
_cell.angle_gamma   90.00
#
_symmetry.space_group_name_H-M   'P 1'
#
loop_
_entity.id
_entity.type
_entity.pdbx_description
1 polymer ?
#
loop_
_entity_poly.entity_id
_entity_poly.type
_entity_poly.pdbx_seq_one_letter_code
_entity_poly.pdbx_strand_id
1 'polypeptide(L)'
;MAVDYKALKDGGFMRQVQKNRFSLRLKVVGGNLNAEQLLTISEISKKYGDGYVHLTSRQGVEIPFIRLEDVEAVKAELESGGVNTSVCGPRVRTVTACQGSKICPSGCIDTYALAAEISDRYFGRELPHKFKFGITGCMNNCLKAEENDLGVKGGYTVEWIPDACTLCGVCTKACREGAITQTDNEILLDKGKCNNCGRCAKSCPFHAWKSEPGYLLSFGGTFGNLIARGEQVLPIIHDKETLFRVADAALVFFDKYAKPSERFRVAIDRVGWDTFKSEIKAAYRG
;
A
#
# COMPACT_ATOMS: atom_id res chain seq x y z
N MET A 1 18.74 -23.15 27.35
CA MET A 1 18.74 -21.70 27.04
C MET A 1 17.32 -21.18 27.11
N ALA A 2 17.08 -20.00 27.67
CA ALA A 2 15.74 -19.41 27.71
C ALA A 2 15.28 -19.05 26.29
N VAL A 3 14.00 -19.29 25.98
CA VAL A 3 13.43 -19.01 24.66
C VAL A 3 13.22 -17.51 24.51
N ASP A 4 13.85 -16.90 23.50
CA ASP A 4 13.62 -15.49 23.17
C ASP A 4 12.33 -15.32 22.36
N TYR A 5 11.22 -15.18 23.08
CA TYR A 5 9.91 -14.93 22.47
C TYR A 5 9.81 -13.59 21.75
N LYS A 6 10.64 -12.60 22.09
CA LYS A 6 10.66 -11.31 21.39
C LYS A 6 11.28 -11.50 20.01
N ALA A 7 12.44 -12.15 19.92
CA ALA A 7 13.08 -12.46 18.64
C ALA A 7 12.17 -13.30 17.72
N LEU A 8 11.47 -14.29 18.27
CA LEU A 8 10.49 -15.10 17.51
C LEU A 8 9.35 -14.25 16.94
N LYS A 9 8.73 -13.42 17.79
CA LYS A 9 7.70 -12.48 17.35
C LYS A 9 8.26 -11.52 16.30
N ASP A 10 9.51 -11.10 16.46
CA ASP A 10 10.14 -10.16 15.55
C ASP A 10 10.32 -10.76 14.15
N GLY A 11 10.69 -12.04 14.07
CA GLY A 11 10.75 -12.85 12.85
C GLY A 11 9.42 -13.48 12.39
N GLY A 12 8.28 -12.96 12.85
CA GLY A 12 6.96 -13.35 12.31
C GLY A 12 6.31 -14.57 12.96
N PHE A 13 6.92 -15.17 13.98
CA PHE A 13 6.37 -16.29 14.74
C PHE A 13 5.50 -15.77 15.90
N MET A 14 4.19 -15.75 15.70
CA MET A 14 3.23 -15.29 16.69
C MET A 14 2.84 -16.43 17.63
N ARG A 15 3.02 -16.25 18.95
CA ARG A 15 2.56 -17.22 19.95
C ARG A 15 1.07 -17.50 19.77
N GLN A 16 0.71 -18.78 19.77
CA GLN A 16 -0.67 -19.24 19.79
C GLN A 16 -1.04 -19.78 21.18
N VAL A 17 -2.30 -20.22 21.32
CA VAL A 17 -2.83 -20.74 22.59
C VAL A 17 -2.21 -22.08 22.98
N GLN A 18 -1.77 -22.88 22.00
CA GLN A 18 -1.05 -24.14 22.23
C GLN A 18 0.39 -23.85 22.68
N LYS A 19 0.82 -24.58 23.73
CA LYS A 19 2.16 -24.45 24.31
C LYS A 19 3.24 -24.77 23.26
N ASN A 20 4.27 -23.93 23.19
CA ASN A 20 5.42 -24.09 22.28
C ASN A 20 5.01 -24.27 20.80
N ARG A 21 3.98 -23.54 20.39
CA ARG A 21 3.52 -23.46 19.01
C ARG A 21 3.38 -22.01 18.57
N PHE A 22 3.49 -21.76 17.28
CA PHE A 22 3.43 -20.44 16.69
C PHE A 22 2.65 -20.43 15.37
N SER A 23 1.91 -19.34 15.13
CA SER A 23 1.43 -18.98 13.79
C SER A 23 2.51 -18.17 13.09
N LEU A 24 3.10 -18.74 12.03
CA LEU A 24 4.14 -18.10 11.24
C LEU A 24 3.53 -17.24 10.15
N ARG A 25 3.84 -15.94 10.13
CA ARG A 25 3.49 -15.03 9.03
C ARG A 25 4.55 -15.04 7.95
N LEU A 26 4.12 -15.10 6.69
CA LEU A 26 4.99 -15.04 5.52
C LEU A 26 5.00 -13.65 4.89
N LYS A 27 6.16 -13.22 4.38
CA LYS A 27 6.35 -11.95 3.68
C LYS A 27 5.84 -12.09 2.25
N VAL A 28 4.56 -11.78 2.04
CA VAL A 28 3.92 -11.76 0.73
C VAL A 28 3.75 -10.31 0.25
N VAL A 29 4.72 -9.81 -0.50
CA VAL A 29 4.71 -8.42 -0.98
C VAL A 29 3.64 -8.23 -2.04
N GLY A 30 2.70 -7.33 -1.79
CA GLY A 30 1.61 -7.03 -2.72
C GLY A 30 0.62 -8.18 -2.95
N GLY A 31 0.62 -9.20 -2.08
CA GLY A 31 -0.21 -10.39 -2.29
C GLY A 31 0.23 -11.28 -3.46
N ASN A 32 1.46 -11.11 -3.95
CA ASN A 32 1.97 -11.81 -5.13
C ASN A 32 2.81 -13.04 -4.71
N LEU A 33 2.41 -14.22 -5.19
CA LEU A 33 3.12 -15.50 -5.02
C LEU A 33 3.13 -16.24 -6.36
N ASN A 34 4.26 -16.85 -6.71
CA ASN A 34 4.32 -17.76 -7.84
C ASN A 34 3.92 -19.20 -7.43
N ALA A 35 3.83 -20.11 -8.40
CA ALA A 35 3.38 -21.47 -8.17
C ALA A 35 4.36 -22.26 -7.29
N GLU A 36 5.67 -22.05 -7.47
CA GLU A 36 6.74 -22.72 -6.73
C GLU A 36 6.74 -22.33 -5.24
N GLN A 37 6.51 -21.04 -4.95
CA GLN A 37 6.33 -20.53 -3.59
C GLN A 37 5.08 -21.13 -2.95
N LEU A 38 3.98 -21.28 -3.70
CA LEU A 38 2.76 -21.93 -3.19
C LEU A 38 2.99 -23.42 -2.88
N LEU A 39 3.76 -24.14 -3.70
CA LEU A 39 4.16 -25.52 -3.43
C LEU A 39 5.00 -25.61 -2.15
N THR A 40 5.99 -24.74 -2.01
CA THR A 40 6.82 -24.63 -0.80
C THR A 40 5.96 -24.41 0.45
N ILE A 41 5.01 -23.46 0.38
CA ILE A 41 4.08 -23.17 1.49
C ILE A 41 3.23 -24.41 1.82
N SER A 42 2.75 -25.12 0.81
CA SER A 42 1.98 -26.36 0.98
C SER A 42 2.79 -27.43 1.71
N GLU A 43 4.02 -27.68 1.28
CA GLU A 43 4.93 -28.66 1.88
C GLU A 43 5.25 -28.33 3.35
N ILE A 44 5.62 -27.07 3.62
CA ILE A 44 5.90 -26.60 4.98
C ILE A 44 4.66 -26.72 5.87
N SER A 45 3.48 -26.34 5.35
CA SER A 45 2.23 -26.44 6.12
C SER A 45 1.88 -27.88 6.51
N LYS A 46 2.18 -28.86 5.64
CA LYS A 46 1.95 -30.29 5.92
C LYS A 46 2.98 -30.87 6.88
N LYS A 47 4.26 -30.48 6.73
CA LYS A 47 5.38 -31.06 7.47
C LYS A 47 5.51 -30.50 8.88
N TYR A 48 5.33 -29.18 9.03
CA TYR A 48 5.59 -28.46 10.27
C TYR A 48 4.35 -27.84 10.91
N GLY A 49 3.28 -27.65 10.12
CA GLY A 49 1.99 -27.19 10.60
C GLY A 49 0.97 -28.33 10.72
N ASP A 50 -0.29 -28.03 10.41
CA ASP A 50 -1.42 -28.97 10.48
C ASP A 50 -2.06 -29.18 9.08
N GLY A 51 -1.29 -28.97 8.01
CA GLY A 51 -1.73 -29.19 6.63
C GLY A 51 -2.63 -28.10 6.04
N TYR A 52 -2.77 -26.95 6.69
CA TYR A 52 -3.52 -25.81 6.17
C TYR A 52 -2.83 -24.46 6.45
N VAL A 53 -3.30 -23.42 5.76
CA VAL A 53 -2.85 -22.05 5.93
C VAL A 53 -4.03 -21.11 6.13
N HIS A 54 -3.78 -19.95 6.73
CA HIS A 54 -4.75 -18.87 6.86
C HIS A 54 -4.37 -17.68 5.97
N LEU A 55 -5.32 -17.23 5.13
CA LEU A 55 -5.15 -16.02 4.32
C LEU A 55 -5.64 -14.80 5.11
N THR A 56 -4.75 -13.84 5.29
CA THR A 56 -5.02 -12.67 6.13
C THR A 56 -5.68 -11.53 5.33
N SER A 57 -6.35 -10.62 6.04
CA SER A 57 -6.89 -9.38 5.45
C SER A 57 -5.83 -8.45 4.84
N ARG A 58 -4.54 -8.72 5.07
CA ARG A 58 -3.41 -8.00 4.47
C ARG A 58 -2.70 -8.80 3.38
N GLN A 59 -3.43 -9.66 2.65
CA GLN A 59 -2.90 -10.43 1.52
C GLN A 59 -1.68 -11.29 1.88
N GLY A 60 -1.47 -11.58 3.17
CA GLY A 60 -0.41 -12.44 3.68
C GLY A 60 -0.92 -13.84 3.98
N VAL A 61 0.01 -14.81 4.01
CA VAL A 61 -0.25 -16.19 4.38
C VAL A 61 0.30 -16.45 5.78
N GLU A 62 -0.48 -17.14 6.61
CA GLU A 62 -0.07 -17.64 7.92
C GLU A 62 -0.07 -19.17 7.95
N ILE A 63 0.99 -19.77 8.51
CA ILE A 63 1.08 -21.22 8.77
C ILE A 63 0.96 -21.45 10.29
N PRO A 64 -0.18 -21.95 10.79
CA PRO A 64 -0.36 -22.24 12.21
C PRO A 64 0.40 -23.49 12.68
N PHE A 65 0.53 -23.65 14.00
CA PHE A 65 1.06 -24.85 14.67
C PHE A 65 2.54 -25.17 14.45
N ILE A 66 3.34 -24.23 13.97
CA ILE A 66 4.79 -24.42 13.89
C ILE A 66 5.36 -24.63 15.29
N ARG A 67 6.10 -25.72 15.50
CA ARG A 67 6.70 -26.06 16.79
C ARG A 67 7.92 -25.20 17.08
N LEU A 68 8.15 -24.90 18.35
CA LEU A 68 9.31 -24.10 18.76
C LEU A 68 10.63 -24.71 18.27
N GLU A 69 10.76 -26.02 18.40
CA GLU A 69 11.92 -26.80 18.01
C GLU A 69 12.18 -26.80 16.47
N ASP A 70 11.15 -26.53 15.67
CA ASP A 70 11.23 -26.56 14.20
C ASP A 70 11.50 -25.20 13.56
N VAL A 71 11.54 -24.10 14.35
CA VAL A 71 11.60 -22.72 13.83
C VAL A 71 12.74 -22.51 12.85
N GLU A 72 13.95 -22.95 13.17
CA GLU A 72 15.11 -22.73 12.31
C GLU A 72 15.07 -23.60 11.05
N ALA A 73 14.58 -24.84 11.14
CA ALA A 73 14.39 -25.71 9.98
C ALA A 73 13.34 -25.13 9.02
N VAL A 74 12.22 -24.64 9.55
CA VAL A 74 11.16 -23.98 8.76
C VAL A 74 11.68 -22.76 8.03
N LYS A 75 12.49 -21.91 8.69
CA LYS A 75 13.09 -20.74 8.04
C LYS A 75 13.98 -21.15 6.86
N ALA A 76 14.87 -22.12 7.06
CA ALA A 76 15.79 -22.57 6.03
C ALA A 76 15.07 -23.19 4.83
N GLU A 77 14.06 -24.03 5.06
CA GLU A 77 13.31 -24.65 3.96
C GLU A 77 12.44 -23.62 3.22
N LEU A 78 11.82 -22.66 3.92
CA LEU A 78 11.09 -21.56 3.27
C LEU A 78 12.03 -20.73 2.38
N GLU A 79 13.21 -20.37 2.89
CA GLU A 79 14.21 -19.60 2.15
C GLU A 79 14.65 -20.35 0.88
N SER A 80 14.87 -21.66 0.97
CA SER A 80 15.23 -22.50 -0.19
C SER A 80 14.17 -22.53 -1.29
N GLY A 81 12.89 -22.37 -0.91
CA GLY A 81 11.75 -22.28 -1.83
C GLY A 81 11.39 -20.83 -2.21
N GLY A 82 12.24 -19.86 -1.88
CA GLY A 82 12.05 -18.45 -2.22
C GLY A 82 10.93 -17.76 -1.44
N VAL A 83 10.58 -18.28 -0.26
CA VAL A 83 9.56 -17.71 0.63
C VAL A 83 10.24 -17.15 1.88
N ASN A 84 9.95 -15.90 2.21
CA ASN A 84 10.53 -15.25 3.38
C ASN A 84 9.53 -15.19 4.54
N THR A 85 10.04 -15.24 5.76
CA THR A 85 9.24 -14.93 6.95
C THR A 85 8.91 -13.43 6.98
N SER A 86 7.73 -13.09 7.52
CA SER A 86 7.33 -11.70 7.74
C SER A 86 7.84 -11.20 9.09
N VAL A 87 7.43 -9.99 9.45
CA VAL A 87 7.76 -9.37 10.72
C VAL A 87 6.49 -8.94 11.49
N CYS A 88 6.54 -9.00 12.81
CA CYS A 88 5.49 -8.43 13.68
C CYS A 88 6.01 -7.26 14.51
N GLY A 89 5.28 -6.83 15.53
CA GLY A 89 5.78 -5.77 16.43
C GLY A 89 5.77 -4.34 15.84
N PRO A 90 6.52 -3.43 16.46
CA PRO A 90 6.52 -1.99 16.17
C PRO A 90 7.52 -1.66 15.05
N ARG A 91 7.09 -1.91 13.81
CA ARG A 91 7.87 -1.72 12.60
C ARG A 91 7.00 -1.65 11.35
N VAL A 92 7.62 -1.30 10.23
CA VAL A 92 6.97 -1.35 8.91
C VAL A 92 6.59 -2.79 8.56
N ARG A 93 5.31 -3.01 8.24
CA ARG A 93 4.75 -4.31 7.88
C ARG A 93 4.86 -4.58 6.39
N THR A 94 4.65 -5.84 6.00
CA THR A 94 4.53 -6.24 4.59
C THR A 94 3.54 -5.32 3.85
N VAL A 95 4.00 -4.83 2.70
CA VAL A 95 3.26 -3.94 1.82
C VAL A 95 2.15 -4.72 1.12
N THR A 96 0.97 -4.12 1.06
CA THR A 96 -0.18 -4.66 0.33
C THR A 96 -0.41 -3.88 -0.96
N ALA A 97 -0.87 -4.55 -2.01
CA ALA A 97 -1.07 -3.96 -3.33
C ALA A 97 -2.28 -4.59 -4.05
N CYS A 98 -3.03 -3.83 -4.83
CA CYS A 98 -3.91 -4.42 -5.85
C CYS A 98 -3.10 -4.82 -7.10
N GLN A 99 -3.75 -5.37 -8.13
CA GLN A 99 -3.04 -5.85 -9.34
C GLN A 99 -2.52 -4.75 -10.28
N GLY A 100 -2.87 -3.49 -10.03
CA GLY A 100 -2.36 -2.32 -10.77
C GLY A 100 -2.59 -2.33 -12.28
N SER A 101 -1.81 -1.52 -13.00
CA SER A 101 -1.85 -1.41 -14.46
C SER A 101 -1.26 -2.61 -15.20
N LYS A 102 -0.60 -3.55 -14.50
CA LYS A 102 -0.09 -4.77 -15.10
C LYS A 102 -1.20 -5.74 -15.53
N ILE A 103 -2.32 -5.74 -14.80
CA ILE A 103 -3.42 -6.69 -15.05
C ILE A 103 -4.76 -5.95 -15.22
N CYS A 104 -5.02 -4.91 -14.43
CA CYS A 104 -6.33 -4.27 -14.40
C CYS A 104 -6.40 -3.11 -15.42
N PRO A 105 -7.42 -3.07 -16.30
CA PRO A 105 -7.59 -1.97 -17.26
C PRO A 105 -7.85 -0.61 -16.61
N SER A 106 -8.36 -0.61 -15.37
CA SER A 106 -8.52 0.61 -14.58
C SER A 106 -7.20 1.14 -14.00
N GLY A 107 -6.16 0.30 -13.91
CA GLY A 107 -4.87 0.67 -13.34
C GLY A 107 -4.25 1.89 -14.04
N CYS A 108 -3.71 2.80 -13.24
CA CYS A 108 -2.99 4.00 -13.66
C CYS A 108 -1.48 3.85 -13.40
N ILE A 109 -1.11 3.07 -12.37
CA ILE A 109 0.29 2.81 -11.99
C ILE A 109 0.54 1.31 -11.83
N ASP A 110 1.81 0.92 -12.01
CA ASP A 110 2.29 -0.42 -11.66
C ASP A 110 2.44 -0.53 -10.15
N THR A 111 1.50 -1.22 -9.52
CA THR A 111 1.45 -1.38 -8.07
C THR A 111 2.38 -2.47 -7.57
N TYR A 112 2.71 -3.48 -8.38
CA TYR A 112 3.61 -4.56 -7.97
C TYR A 112 5.04 -4.07 -7.89
N ALA A 113 5.51 -3.35 -8.91
CA ALA A 113 6.84 -2.74 -8.89
C ALA A 113 6.98 -1.77 -7.70
N LEU A 114 5.99 -0.89 -7.50
CA LEU A 114 6.01 0.03 -6.36
C LEU A 114 5.97 -0.68 -5.01
N ALA A 115 5.21 -1.78 -4.88
CA ALA A 115 5.17 -2.56 -3.64
C ALA A 115 6.51 -3.21 -3.31
N ALA A 116 7.21 -3.74 -4.32
CA ALA A 116 8.56 -4.28 -4.19
C ALA A 116 9.53 -3.19 -3.73
N GLU A 117 9.57 -2.04 -4.41
CA GLU A 117 10.46 -0.93 -4.06
C GLU A 117 10.22 -0.38 -2.64
N ILE A 118 8.95 -0.24 -2.23
CA ILE A 118 8.61 0.16 -0.85
C ILE A 118 9.02 -0.92 0.15
N SER A 119 8.82 -2.20 -0.19
CA SER A 119 9.27 -3.31 0.65
C SER A 119 10.78 -3.30 0.82
N ASP A 120 11.55 -3.14 -0.25
CA ASP A 120 13.01 -3.16 -0.21
C ASP A 120 13.59 -1.99 0.59
N ARG A 121 12.94 -0.82 0.53
CA ARG A 121 13.35 0.37 1.27
C ARG A 121 13.01 0.32 2.75
N TYR A 122 11.83 -0.21 3.11
CA TYR A 122 11.24 0.06 4.42
C TYR A 122 10.87 -1.17 5.23
N PHE A 123 10.70 -2.34 4.63
CA PHE A 123 10.23 -3.53 5.34
C PHE A 123 11.12 -3.84 6.55
N GLY A 124 10.50 -4.00 7.72
CA GLY A 124 11.22 -4.33 8.94
C GLY A 124 11.84 -3.14 9.69
N ARG A 125 11.86 -1.92 9.12
CA ARG A 125 12.31 -0.71 9.83
C ARG A 125 11.56 -0.54 11.14
N GLU A 126 12.29 -0.52 12.26
CA GLU A 126 11.74 -0.30 13.59
C GLU A 126 11.19 1.12 13.70
N LEU A 127 10.04 1.24 14.37
CA LEU A 127 9.28 2.47 14.55
C LEU A 127 8.60 2.43 15.93
N PRO A 128 8.05 3.54 16.45
CA PRO A 128 7.37 3.55 17.75
C PRO A 128 6.16 2.60 17.86
N HIS A 129 5.53 2.28 16.73
CA HIS A 129 4.51 1.22 16.61
C HIS A 129 4.44 0.70 15.16
N LYS A 130 3.57 -0.29 14.88
CA LYS A 130 3.35 -0.81 13.51
C LYS A 130 2.96 0.30 12.53
N PHE A 131 3.59 0.29 11.37
CA PHE A 131 3.30 1.18 10.24
C PHE A 131 3.01 0.34 9.00
N LYS A 132 1.96 0.69 8.26
CA LYS A 132 1.48 -0.06 7.10
C LYS A 132 1.44 0.81 5.87
N PHE A 133 1.98 0.27 4.79
CA PHE A 133 1.75 0.78 3.45
C PHE A 133 0.60 0.02 2.78
N GLY A 134 -0.19 0.72 1.97
CA GLY A 134 -1.18 0.12 1.08
C GLY A 134 -1.24 0.83 -0.26
N ILE A 135 -1.15 0.08 -1.36
CA ILE A 135 -1.06 0.61 -2.72
C ILE A 135 -2.24 0.15 -3.57
N THR A 136 -2.91 1.07 -4.23
CA THR A 136 -3.94 0.76 -5.23
C THR A 136 -3.68 1.53 -6.51
N GLY A 137 -3.89 0.87 -7.64
CA GLY A 137 -3.47 1.41 -8.94
C GLY A 137 -4.40 2.48 -9.50
N CYS A 138 -5.56 2.70 -8.91
CA CYS A 138 -6.56 3.65 -9.41
C CYS A 138 -7.50 4.12 -8.29
N MET A 139 -8.41 5.03 -8.63
CA MET A 139 -9.34 5.63 -7.67
C MET A 139 -10.42 4.70 -7.11
N ASN A 140 -10.62 3.51 -7.71
CA ASN A 140 -11.58 2.51 -7.20
C ASN A 140 -11.20 1.99 -5.79
N ASN A 141 -9.93 2.11 -5.40
CA ASN A 141 -9.45 1.79 -4.06
C ASN A 141 -9.70 0.34 -3.61
N CYS A 142 -9.52 -0.65 -4.50
CA CYS A 142 -9.83 -2.05 -4.22
C CYS A 142 -9.06 -2.63 -3.02
N LEU A 143 -7.85 -2.13 -2.75
CA LEU A 143 -7.06 -2.54 -1.58
C LEU A 143 -7.46 -1.80 -0.28
N LYS A 144 -8.18 -0.68 -0.38
CA LYS A 144 -8.37 0.26 0.73
C LYS A 144 -7.05 0.91 1.17
N ALA A 145 -6.33 1.52 0.23
CA ALA A 145 -5.07 2.21 0.48
C ALA A 145 -5.19 3.24 1.61
N GLU A 146 -6.28 4.01 1.65
CA GLU A 146 -6.57 5.03 2.68
C GLU A 146 -6.82 4.47 4.09
N GLU A 147 -6.92 3.15 4.27
CA GLU A 147 -7.03 2.51 5.60
C GLU A 147 -5.66 2.14 6.19
N ASN A 148 -4.57 2.53 5.51
CA ASN A 148 -3.19 2.26 5.90
C ASN A 148 -2.51 3.54 6.39
N ASP A 149 -1.48 3.39 7.23
CA ASP A 149 -0.76 4.52 7.83
C ASP A 149 -0.21 5.45 6.72
N LEU A 150 0.27 4.88 5.61
CA LEU A 150 0.49 5.57 4.34
C LEU A 150 -0.15 4.79 3.18
N GLY A 151 -1.13 5.42 2.52
CA GLY A 151 -1.80 4.88 1.34
C GLY A 151 -1.33 5.55 0.06
N VAL A 152 -1.14 4.79 -1.01
CA VAL A 152 -0.84 5.29 -2.36
C VAL A 152 -1.96 4.90 -3.32
N LYS A 153 -2.55 5.88 -3.99
CA LYS A 153 -3.50 5.70 -5.10
C LYS A 153 -2.85 6.13 -6.41
N GLY A 154 -3.03 5.34 -7.46
CA GLY A 154 -2.75 5.78 -8.83
C GLY A 154 -3.82 6.73 -9.34
N GLY A 155 -3.42 7.78 -10.04
CA GLY A 155 -4.32 8.69 -10.74
C GLY A 155 -3.65 9.27 -11.98
N TYR A 156 -4.39 10.12 -12.70
CA TYR A 156 -3.87 10.90 -13.82
C TYR A 156 -4.06 12.41 -13.58
N THR A 157 -3.03 13.18 -13.92
CA THR A 157 -3.21 14.57 -14.32
C THR A 157 -3.71 14.54 -15.76
N VAL A 158 -4.78 15.29 -16.05
CA VAL A 158 -5.38 15.35 -17.39
C VAL A 158 -5.53 16.79 -17.85
N GLU A 159 -5.30 17.02 -19.14
CA GLU A 159 -5.40 18.32 -19.79
C GLU A 159 -6.03 18.14 -21.18
N TRP A 160 -7.04 18.94 -21.49
CA TRP A 160 -7.74 18.87 -22.77
C TRP A 160 -6.89 19.52 -23.88
N ILE A 161 -6.89 18.93 -25.07
CA ILE A 161 -6.17 19.40 -26.25
C ILE A 161 -7.21 19.85 -27.28
N PRO A 162 -7.48 21.17 -27.43
CA PRO A 162 -8.51 21.69 -28.32
C PRO A 162 -8.35 21.24 -29.77
N ASP A 163 -7.14 21.35 -30.30
CA ASP A 163 -6.83 21.11 -31.73
C ASP A 163 -7.06 19.64 -32.16
N ALA A 164 -7.00 18.70 -31.21
CA ALA A 164 -7.27 17.29 -31.45
C ALA A 164 -8.75 16.92 -31.20
N CYS A 165 -9.57 17.85 -30.70
CA CYS A 165 -10.91 17.58 -30.25
C CYS A 165 -11.96 17.83 -31.33
N THR A 166 -12.84 16.86 -31.55
CA THR A 166 -14.00 16.97 -32.45
C THR A 166 -15.30 17.31 -31.74
N LEU A 167 -15.26 17.60 -30.42
CA LEU A 167 -16.44 17.87 -29.59
C LEU A 167 -17.50 16.75 -29.63
N CYS A 168 -17.10 15.49 -29.77
CA CYS A 168 -18.00 14.33 -29.82
C CYS A 168 -18.71 13.96 -28.50
N GLY A 169 -18.34 14.58 -27.36
CA GLY A 169 -18.97 14.36 -26.06
C GLY A 169 -18.70 13.01 -25.36
N VAL A 170 -17.83 12.16 -25.90
CA VAL A 170 -17.48 10.86 -25.28
C VAL A 170 -16.90 11.05 -23.87
N CYS A 171 -16.00 12.02 -23.68
CA CYS A 171 -15.37 12.28 -22.38
C CYS A 171 -16.38 12.77 -21.32
N THR A 172 -17.38 13.56 -21.73
CA THR A 172 -18.49 14.02 -20.88
C THR A 172 -19.31 12.82 -20.39
N LYS A 173 -19.68 11.90 -21.30
CA LYS A 173 -20.41 10.67 -20.95
C LYS A 173 -19.59 9.70 -20.09
N ALA A 174 -18.27 9.67 -20.28
CA ALA A 174 -17.37 8.82 -19.51
C ALA A 174 -17.10 9.34 -18.08
N CYS A 175 -17.35 10.63 -17.82
CA CYS A 175 -17.07 11.26 -16.54
C CYS A 175 -18.15 10.93 -15.49
N ARG A 176 -17.81 10.09 -14.52
CA ARG A 176 -18.72 9.71 -13.43
C ARG A 176 -18.90 10.78 -12.36
N GLU A 177 -17.92 11.68 -12.23
CA GLU A 177 -17.96 12.75 -11.23
C GLU A 177 -18.69 14.00 -11.73
N GLY A 178 -19.15 14.03 -12.99
CA GLY A 178 -19.73 15.23 -13.60
C GLY A 178 -18.74 16.40 -13.66
N ALA A 179 -17.44 16.10 -13.75
CA ALA A 179 -16.36 17.09 -13.77
C ALA A 179 -16.10 17.67 -15.17
N ILE A 180 -16.72 17.13 -16.21
CA ILE A 180 -16.50 17.56 -17.59
C ILE A 180 -17.80 18.15 -18.14
N THR A 181 -17.73 19.35 -18.68
CA THR A 181 -18.84 20.03 -19.36
C THR A 181 -18.40 20.36 -20.78
N GLN A 182 -19.25 20.09 -21.76
CA GLN A 182 -19.02 20.47 -23.15
C GLN A 182 -19.89 21.68 -23.47
N THR A 183 -19.28 22.69 -24.09
CA THR A 183 -20.00 23.82 -24.73
C THR A 183 -19.96 23.63 -26.25
N ASP A 184 -20.47 24.62 -26.99
CA ASP A 184 -20.45 24.58 -28.46
C ASP A 184 -19.03 24.56 -29.04
N ASN A 185 -18.04 25.07 -28.30
CA ASN A 185 -16.67 25.27 -28.81
C ASN A 185 -15.57 24.64 -27.93
N GLU A 186 -15.86 24.21 -26.71
CA GLU A 186 -14.83 23.75 -25.77
C GLU A 186 -15.27 22.63 -24.82
N ILE A 187 -14.26 22.01 -24.20
CA ILE A 187 -14.42 21.08 -23.09
C ILE A 187 -13.85 21.71 -21.82
N LEU A 188 -14.71 21.93 -20.83
CA LEU A 188 -14.38 22.48 -19.53
C LEU A 188 -14.19 21.36 -18.51
N LEU A 189 -13.06 21.37 -17.78
CA LEU A 189 -12.77 20.46 -16.69
C LEU A 189 -12.83 21.17 -15.33
N ASP A 190 -13.83 20.81 -14.52
CA ASP A 190 -13.92 21.18 -13.11
C ASP A 190 -12.95 20.33 -12.28
N LYS A 191 -11.80 20.92 -11.93
CA LYS A 191 -10.77 20.27 -11.10
C LYS A 191 -11.25 19.97 -9.67
N GLY A 192 -12.27 20.67 -9.17
CA GLY A 192 -12.84 20.43 -7.84
C GLY A 192 -13.70 19.16 -7.77
N LYS A 193 -14.29 18.75 -8.90
CA LYS A 193 -15.04 17.49 -9.02
C LYS A 193 -14.21 16.33 -9.56
N CYS A 194 -13.16 16.62 -10.33
CA CYS A 194 -12.34 15.59 -10.92
C CYS A 194 -11.63 14.76 -9.84
N ASN A 195 -11.79 13.44 -9.89
CA ASN A 195 -11.09 12.52 -8.98
C ASN A 195 -9.81 11.93 -9.58
N ASN A 196 -9.30 12.44 -10.70
CA ASN A 196 -8.08 11.94 -11.34
C ASN A 196 -8.16 10.49 -11.87
N CYS A 197 -9.36 9.94 -12.14
CA CYS A 197 -9.49 8.57 -12.66
C CYS A 197 -8.97 8.35 -14.10
N GLY A 198 -8.75 9.42 -14.87
CA GLY A 198 -8.24 9.35 -16.25
C GLY A 198 -9.22 8.75 -17.28
N ARG A 199 -10.50 8.53 -16.93
CA ARG A 199 -11.50 7.95 -17.86
C ARG A 199 -11.67 8.78 -19.12
N CYS A 200 -11.64 10.11 -19.01
CA CYS A 200 -11.73 11.01 -20.17
C CYS A 200 -10.64 10.70 -21.20
N ALA A 201 -9.39 10.62 -20.76
CA ALA A 201 -8.26 10.29 -21.62
C ALA A 201 -8.36 8.87 -22.18
N LYS A 202 -8.65 7.87 -21.34
CA LYS A 202 -8.78 6.46 -21.77
C LYS A 202 -9.93 6.23 -22.77
N SER A 203 -10.99 7.03 -22.70
CA SER A 203 -12.17 6.90 -23.55
C SER A 203 -12.10 7.70 -24.85
N CYS A 204 -11.16 8.64 -24.98
CA CYS A 204 -11.14 9.58 -26.10
C CYS A 204 -10.61 8.91 -27.38
N PRO A 205 -11.44 8.76 -28.43
CA PRO A 205 -11.01 8.12 -29.67
C PRO A 205 -10.06 9.01 -30.51
N PHE A 206 -10.00 10.31 -30.21
CA PHE A 206 -9.16 11.29 -30.92
C PHE A 206 -7.92 11.68 -30.13
N HIS A 207 -7.66 11.04 -28.98
CA HIS A 207 -6.54 11.37 -28.09
C HIS A 207 -6.45 12.85 -27.70
N ALA A 208 -7.61 13.53 -27.62
CA ALA A 208 -7.72 14.96 -27.28
C ALA A 208 -7.53 15.27 -25.78
N TRP A 209 -6.86 14.38 -25.05
CA TRP A 209 -6.51 14.55 -23.65
C TRP A 209 -5.06 14.15 -23.46
N LYS A 210 -4.23 15.10 -23.04
CA LYS A 210 -2.93 14.79 -22.44
C LYS A 210 -3.19 14.17 -21.08
N SER A 211 -2.51 13.08 -20.78
CA SER A 211 -2.65 12.39 -19.49
C SER A 211 -1.31 11.90 -18.97
N GLU A 212 -1.01 12.20 -17.73
CA GLU A 212 0.22 11.80 -17.06
C GLU A 212 -0.12 11.03 -15.77
N PRO A 213 0.29 9.75 -15.64
CA PRO A 213 0.03 8.99 -14.44
C PRO A 213 0.84 9.53 -13.26
N GLY A 214 0.37 9.29 -12.06
CA GLY A 214 1.08 9.67 -10.85
C GLY A 214 0.48 9.07 -9.59
N TYR A 215 1.01 9.54 -8.45
CA TYR A 215 0.77 8.99 -7.13
C TYR A 215 0.07 10.00 -6.23
N LEU A 216 -1.09 9.61 -5.71
CA LEU A 216 -1.86 10.34 -4.72
C LEU A 216 -1.63 9.69 -3.35
N LEU A 217 -0.97 10.41 -2.45
CA LEU A 217 -0.63 9.91 -1.12
C LEU A 217 -1.69 10.32 -0.09
N SER A 218 -2.05 9.38 0.77
CA SER A 218 -2.92 9.58 1.93
C SER A 218 -2.21 9.15 3.21
N PHE A 219 -2.45 9.86 4.31
CA PHE A 219 -1.71 9.68 5.55
C PHE A 219 -2.64 9.47 6.75
N GLY A 220 -2.19 8.66 7.71
CA GLY A 220 -2.91 8.44 8.97
C GLY A 220 -4.13 7.52 8.84
N GLY A 221 -4.21 6.72 7.78
CA GLY A 221 -5.25 5.70 7.68
C GLY A 221 -5.10 4.62 8.76
N THR A 222 -6.21 4.23 9.38
CA THR A 222 -6.23 3.13 10.35
C THR A 222 -7.49 2.30 10.23
N PHE A 223 -7.33 0.99 10.39
CA PHE A 223 -8.42 0.02 10.49
C PHE A 223 -8.15 -0.93 11.67
N GLY A 224 -9.21 -1.29 12.41
CA GLY A 224 -9.16 -2.00 13.68
C GLY A 224 -9.89 -1.23 14.79
N ASN A 225 -9.32 -1.19 15.99
CA ASN A 225 -9.95 -0.54 17.16
C ASN A 225 -10.18 0.98 16.95
N LEU A 226 -9.27 1.64 16.23
CA LEU A 226 -9.46 3.00 15.73
C LEU A 226 -9.61 2.88 14.22
N ILE A 227 -10.73 3.40 13.70
CA ILE A 227 -11.01 3.50 12.28
C ILE A 227 -10.87 4.96 11.89
N ALA A 228 -9.95 5.24 10.97
CA ALA A 228 -9.76 6.57 10.42
C ALA A 228 -9.40 6.44 8.93
N ARG A 229 -10.05 7.24 8.09
CA ARG A 229 -9.66 7.37 6.68
C ARG A 229 -8.42 8.27 6.59
N GLY A 230 -7.44 7.84 5.81
CA GLY A 230 -6.25 8.65 5.54
C GLY A 230 -6.60 9.95 4.82
N GLU A 231 -5.86 11.01 5.12
CA GLU A 231 -6.04 12.33 4.53
C GLU A 231 -5.04 12.56 3.41
N GLN A 232 -5.53 13.03 2.27
CA GLN A 232 -4.67 13.48 1.17
C GLN A 232 -4.25 14.93 1.44
N VAL A 233 -2.94 15.17 1.46
CA VAL A 233 -2.34 16.46 1.79
C VAL A 233 -1.71 17.15 0.58
N LEU A 234 -1.26 16.35 -0.38
CA LEU A 234 -0.45 16.77 -1.52
C LEU A 234 -1.24 16.63 -2.83
N PRO A 235 -0.89 17.40 -3.87
CA PRO A 235 -1.30 17.09 -5.23
C PRO A 235 -0.70 15.74 -5.67
N ILE A 236 -1.09 15.30 -6.86
CA ILE A 236 -0.50 14.13 -7.50
C ILE A 236 1.02 14.33 -7.72
N ILE A 237 1.79 13.31 -7.38
CA ILE A 237 3.25 13.27 -7.53
C ILE A 237 3.56 12.46 -8.79
N HIS A 238 4.41 12.98 -9.69
CA HIS A 238 4.69 12.35 -10.98
C HIS A 238 6.00 11.56 -11.01
N ASP A 239 6.89 11.77 -10.04
CA ASP A 239 8.17 11.09 -9.93
C ASP A 239 8.31 10.29 -8.62
N LYS A 240 9.06 9.19 -8.68
CA LYS A 240 9.28 8.31 -7.52
C LYS A 240 10.20 8.93 -6.49
N GLU A 241 11.11 9.81 -6.89
CA GLU A 241 12.06 10.45 -5.97
C GLU A 241 11.31 11.28 -4.93
N THR A 242 10.40 12.13 -5.39
CA THR A 242 9.51 12.94 -4.54
C THR A 242 8.56 12.07 -3.74
N LEU A 243 8.02 10.99 -4.32
CA LEU A 243 7.20 10.03 -3.58
C LEU A 243 7.95 9.45 -2.38
N PHE A 244 9.19 9.00 -2.58
CA PHE A 244 9.99 8.40 -1.51
C PHE A 244 10.45 9.44 -0.49
N ARG A 245 10.84 10.65 -0.94
CA ARG A 245 11.17 11.78 -0.03
C ARG A 245 10.00 12.13 0.89
N VAL A 246 8.78 12.13 0.37
CA VAL A 246 7.56 12.36 1.17
C VAL A 246 7.26 11.18 2.11
N ALA A 247 7.45 9.93 1.66
CA ALA A 247 7.27 8.75 2.51
C ALA A 247 8.29 8.74 3.66
N ASP A 248 9.54 9.11 3.39
CA ASP A 248 10.60 9.25 4.39
C ASP A 248 10.23 10.31 5.43
N ALA A 249 9.72 11.46 5.00
CA ALA A 249 9.26 12.51 5.91
C ALA A 249 8.12 12.04 6.83
N ALA A 250 7.18 11.24 6.32
CA ALA A 250 6.12 10.66 7.15
C ALA A 250 6.65 9.68 8.22
N LEU A 251 7.64 8.85 7.86
CA LEU A 251 8.30 7.94 8.80
C LEU A 251 9.13 8.70 9.84
N VAL A 252 9.88 9.73 9.41
CA VAL A 252 10.67 10.60 10.30
C VAL A 252 9.77 11.37 11.26
N PHE A 253 8.64 11.90 10.79
CA PHE A 253 7.63 12.52 11.64
C PHE A 253 7.15 11.52 12.71
N PHE A 254 6.88 10.28 12.30
CA PHE A 254 6.40 9.26 13.24
C PHE A 254 7.46 8.93 14.30
N ASP A 255 8.71 8.72 13.90
CA ASP A 255 9.83 8.47 14.82
C ASP A 255 10.05 9.63 15.80
N LYS A 256 9.99 10.86 15.28
CA LYS A 256 10.26 12.08 16.06
C LYS A 256 9.20 12.35 17.11
N TYR A 257 7.93 12.18 16.75
CA TYR A 257 6.84 12.69 17.58
C TYR A 257 6.04 11.64 18.32
N ALA A 258 6.02 10.37 17.88
CA ALA A 258 5.15 9.38 18.51
C ALA A 258 5.64 8.94 19.90
N LYS A 259 4.68 8.77 20.81
CA LYS A 259 4.92 8.16 22.12
C LYS A 259 5.02 6.63 21.98
N PRO A 260 5.63 5.93 22.96
CA PRO A 260 5.67 4.47 22.95
C PRO A 260 4.28 3.86 22.74
N SER A 261 4.18 2.94 21.79
CA SER A 261 2.94 2.25 21.40
C SER A 261 1.84 3.10 20.74
N GLU A 262 2.11 4.36 20.39
CA GLU A 262 1.16 5.23 19.69
C GLU A 262 1.09 4.91 18.20
N ARG A 263 -0.11 4.88 17.61
CA ARG A 263 -0.29 4.73 16.15
C ARG A 263 0.00 6.04 15.43
N PHE A 264 0.42 5.94 14.17
CA PHE A 264 0.73 7.12 13.34
C PHE A 264 -0.38 8.16 13.32
N ARG A 265 -1.64 7.76 13.09
CA ARG A 265 -2.81 8.67 13.16
C ARG A 265 -2.91 9.42 14.49
N VAL A 266 -2.74 8.70 15.60
CA VAL A 266 -2.86 9.28 16.95
C VAL A 266 -1.73 10.26 17.21
N ALA A 267 -0.51 9.95 16.75
CA ALA A 267 0.62 10.88 16.80
C ALA A 267 0.34 12.16 16.00
N ILE A 268 -0.21 12.06 14.79
CA ILE A 268 -0.61 13.23 13.98
C ILE A 268 -1.69 14.04 14.70
N ASP A 269 -2.77 13.40 15.16
CA ASP A 269 -3.89 14.09 15.81
C ASP A 269 -3.43 14.83 17.08
N ARG A 270 -2.49 14.26 17.83
CA ARG A 270 -1.94 14.87 19.05
C ARG A 270 -0.98 16.03 18.75
N VAL A 271 -0.11 15.90 17.75
CA VAL A 271 0.86 16.93 17.36
C VAL A 271 0.19 18.07 16.60
N GLY A 272 -0.90 17.76 15.90
CA GLY A 272 -1.66 18.67 15.05
C GLY A 272 -1.42 18.41 13.56
N TRP A 273 -2.52 18.39 12.80
CA TRP A 273 -2.48 18.21 11.35
C TRP A 273 -1.75 19.33 10.62
N ASP A 274 -1.78 20.56 11.12
CA ASP A 274 -1.08 21.68 10.47
C ASP A 274 0.43 21.50 10.51
N THR A 275 0.97 21.04 11.64
CA THR A 275 2.40 20.69 11.78
C THR A 275 2.78 19.58 10.81
N PHE A 276 2.00 18.48 10.79
CA PHE A 276 2.24 17.37 9.88
C PHE A 276 2.19 17.82 8.40
N LYS A 277 1.16 18.57 8.02
CA LYS A 277 1.00 19.08 6.65
C LYS A 277 2.16 19.99 6.26
N SER A 278 2.68 20.80 7.19
CA SER A 278 3.82 21.68 6.94
C SER A 278 5.09 20.87 6.61
N GLU A 279 5.42 19.86 7.42
CA GLU A 279 6.60 19.00 7.19
C GLU A 279 6.48 18.19 5.88
N ILE A 280 5.31 17.63 5.60
CA ILE A 280 5.06 16.89 4.35
C ILE A 280 5.14 17.79 3.11
N LYS A 281 4.63 19.03 3.19
CA LYS A 281 4.74 20.02 2.10
C LYS A 281 6.17 20.54 1.92
N ALA A 282 6.97 20.60 2.98
CA ALA A 282 8.39 20.90 2.87
C ALA A 282 9.09 19.77 2.10
N ALA A 283 8.92 18.51 2.52
CA ALA A 283 9.49 17.36 1.83
C ALA A 283 9.06 17.24 0.36
N TYR A 284 7.81 17.59 0.04
CA TYR A 284 7.34 17.64 -1.35
C TYR A 284 8.12 18.64 -2.21
N ARG A 285 8.44 19.82 -1.68
CA ARG A 285 9.13 20.90 -2.42
C ARG A 285 10.63 20.67 -2.62
N GLY A 286 11.22 19.72 -1.88
CA GLY A 286 12.68 19.51 -1.84
C GLY A 286 13.36 20.49 -0.89
#